data_AF-A0A840V6R2-F1
#
_entry.id   AF-A0A840V6R2-F1
#
_cell.length_a   1.000
_cell.length_b   1.000
_cell.length_c   1.000
_cell.angle_alpha   90.00
_cell.angle_beta   90.00
_cell.angle_gamma   90.00
#
_symmetry.space_group_name_H-M   'P 1'
#
loop_
_entity.id
_entity.type
_entity.pdbx_description
1 polymer ?
#
loop_
_entity_poly.entity_id
_entity_poly.type
_entity_poly.pdbx_seq_one_letter_code
_entity_poly.pdbx_strand_id
1 'polypeptide(L)'
;MLPLPELIATARREKPVDLLVRDVRLVNVLSGEIHPAHIAVRDGIVIGFEEYAAATVVDGGGRHCVPGLIDGHIHIESTLLAASAGLPLSVFVMMPSCVPATPMETAGAVLTAADVGDFLARYPDRILGLAEMMNYPGVLAADPAVLAKLAAAPWPAPSPTTRIT
;
A
#
# COMPACT_ATOMS: atom_id res chain seq x y z
N MET A 1 6.09 6.33 -16.19
CA MET A 1 6.98 7.02 -15.26
C MET A 1 8.12 7.65 -16.04
N LEU A 2 8.46 8.90 -15.74
CA LEU A 2 9.58 9.61 -16.35
C LEU A 2 10.93 8.96 -15.98
N PRO A 3 11.93 9.01 -16.86
CA PRO A 3 13.28 8.54 -16.57
C PRO A 3 13.92 9.32 -15.41
N LEU A 4 14.76 8.65 -14.61
CA LEU A 4 15.48 9.28 -13.49
C LEU A 4 16.24 10.57 -13.88
N PRO A 5 16.95 10.65 -15.02
CA PRO A 5 17.59 11.89 -15.45
C PRO A 5 16.63 13.08 -15.57
N GLU A 6 15.39 12.84 -15.99
CA GLU A 6 14.38 13.87 -16.15
C GLU A 6 13.82 14.34 -14.80
N LEU A 7 13.64 13.42 -13.85
CA LEU A 7 13.29 13.77 -12.46
C LEU A 7 14.40 14.60 -11.81
N ILE A 8 15.67 14.23 -12.02
CA ILE A 8 16.83 14.98 -11.50
C ILE A 8 16.89 16.39 -12.11
N ALA A 9 16.71 16.52 -13.43
CA ALA A 9 16.68 17.84 -14.08
C ALA A 9 15.56 18.73 -13.52
N THR A 10 14.39 18.15 -13.26
CA THR A 10 13.26 18.86 -12.64
C THR A 10 13.57 19.26 -11.20
N ALA A 11 14.19 18.38 -10.41
CA ALA A 11 14.66 18.69 -9.05
C ALA A 11 15.71 19.81 -9.01
N ARG A 12 16.52 19.93 -10.08
CA ARG A 12 17.45 21.05 -10.28
C ARG A 12 16.79 22.33 -10.77
N ARG A 13 15.46 22.36 -10.91
CA ARG A 13 14.64 23.49 -11.39
C ARG A 13 14.88 23.87 -12.85
N GLU A 14 15.39 22.95 -13.67
CA GLU A 14 15.57 23.18 -15.10
C GLU A 14 14.25 23.12 -15.86
N LYS A 15 13.23 22.46 -15.27
CA LYS A 15 11.89 22.28 -15.82
C LYS A 15 10.83 22.56 -14.75
N PRO A 16 9.62 23.01 -15.13
CA PRO A 16 8.52 23.18 -14.20
C PRO A 16 7.95 21.83 -13.72
N VAL A 17 7.38 21.86 -12.52
CA VAL A 17 6.68 20.72 -11.91
C VAL A 17 5.21 20.69 -12.32
N ASP A 18 4.55 19.54 -12.14
CA ASP A 18 3.13 19.41 -12.50
C ASP A 18 2.25 20.09 -11.45
N LEU A 19 2.60 19.89 -10.18
CA LEU A 19 1.88 20.42 -9.03
C LEU A 19 2.86 20.98 -7.99
N LEU A 20 2.54 22.16 -7.48
CA LEU A 20 3.14 22.71 -6.27
C LEU A 20 2.05 22.93 -5.21
N VAL A 21 2.21 22.30 -4.06
CA VAL A 21 1.41 22.59 -2.86
C VAL A 21 2.19 23.61 -2.03
N ARG A 22 1.78 24.87 -2.06
CA ARG A 22 2.50 25.98 -1.42
C ARG A 22 2.02 26.21 0.01
N ASP A 23 2.87 26.84 0.83
CA ASP A 23 2.51 27.35 2.15
C ASP A 23 1.86 26.29 3.05
N VAL A 24 2.60 25.23 3.31
CA VAL A 24 2.18 24.16 4.22
C VAL A 24 3.16 24.00 5.38
N ARG A 25 2.66 23.43 6.46
CA ARG A 25 3.46 22.90 7.57
C ARG A 25 3.62 21.39 7.36
N LEU A 26 4.77 20.98 6.87
CA LEU A 26 5.07 19.57 6.62
C LEU A 26 5.27 18.85 7.95
N VAL A 27 4.52 17.77 8.16
CA VAL A 27 4.68 16.87 9.30
C VAL A 27 5.70 15.80 8.91
N ASN A 28 6.92 15.93 9.41
CA ASN A 28 7.96 14.96 9.17
C ASN A 28 7.81 13.79 10.16
N VAL A 29 7.22 12.69 9.69
CA VAL A 29 6.98 11.50 10.52
C VAL A 29 8.26 10.71 10.85
N LEU A 30 9.40 11.02 10.23
CA LEU A 30 10.69 10.44 10.58
C LEU A 30 11.33 11.17 11.77
N SER A 31 11.37 12.50 11.74
CA SER A 31 11.97 13.29 12.84
C SER A 31 10.99 13.65 13.95
N GLY A 32 9.68 13.62 13.68
CA GLY A 32 8.63 14.11 14.57
C GLY A 32 8.46 15.63 14.56
N GLU A 33 9.24 16.35 13.75
CA GLU A 33 9.18 17.81 13.64
C GLU A 33 8.11 18.28 12.64
N ILE A 34 7.64 19.52 12.85
CA ILE A 34 6.74 20.21 11.93
C ILE A 34 7.40 21.50 11.47
N HIS A 35 7.62 21.64 10.17
CA HIS A 35 8.29 22.81 9.61
C HIS A 35 7.60 23.36 8.36
N PRO A 36 7.75 24.68 8.07
CA PRO A 36 7.25 25.27 6.83
C PRO A 36 7.87 24.60 5.58
N ALA A 37 7.09 24.41 4.53
CA ALA A 37 7.53 23.84 3.26
C ALA A 37 6.60 24.19 2.09
N HIS A 38 7.08 23.96 0.87
CA HIS A 38 6.27 23.88 -0.35
C HIS A 38 6.54 22.54 -1.03
N ILE A 39 5.53 21.75 -1.37
CA ILE A 39 5.73 20.38 -1.88
C ILE A 39 5.62 20.40 -3.40
N ALA A 40 6.71 20.06 -4.07
CA ALA A 40 6.81 19.99 -5.52
C ALA A 40 6.65 18.55 -6.00
N VAL A 41 5.72 18.32 -6.93
CA VAL A 41 5.38 16.99 -7.47
C VAL A 41 5.51 16.96 -8.99
N ARG A 42 6.22 15.95 -9.49
CA ARG A 42 6.39 15.65 -10.92
C ARG A 42 6.11 14.17 -11.16
N ASP A 43 5.20 13.86 -12.08
CA ASP A 43 4.84 12.49 -12.46
C ASP A 43 4.52 11.59 -11.25
N GLY A 44 3.71 12.13 -10.32
CA GLY A 44 3.31 11.44 -9.09
C GLY A 44 4.39 11.32 -8.01
N ILE A 45 5.59 11.88 -8.23
CA ILE A 45 6.72 11.78 -7.31
C ILE A 45 7.00 13.15 -6.68
N VAL A 46 7.18 13.17 -5.36
CA VAL A 46 7.69 14.36 -4.66
C VAL A 46 9.17 14.54 -5.00
N ILE A 47 9.51 15.68 -5.59
CA ILE A 47 10.88 15.99 -6.06
C ILE A 47 11.57 17.10 -5.24
N GLY A 48 10.83 17.82 -4.39
CA GLY A 48 11.39 18.87 -3.56
C GLY A 48 10.40 19.47 -2.56
N PHE A 49 10.95 20.21 -1.59
CA PHE A 49 10.21 20.85 -0.49
C PHE A 49 10.33 22.38 -0.47
N GLU A 50 10.74 22.96 -1.59
CA GLU A 50 10.95 24.40 -1.78
C GLU A 50 10.00 24.95 -2.86
N GLU A 51 10.11 26.23 -3.19
CA GLU A 51 9.34 26.87 -4.27
C GLU A 51 9.85 26.40 -5.65
N TYR A 52 8.91 26.11 -6.57
CA TYR A 52 9.17 25.69 -7.95
C TYR A 52 8.19 26.39 -8.90
N ALA A 53 8.62 26.65 -10.14
CA ALA A 53 7.67 26.95 -11.21
C ALA A 53 6.80 25.71 -11.46
N ALA A 54 5.47 25.88 -11.49
CA ALA A 54 4.53 24.77 -11.57
C ALA A 54 3.39 25.05 -12.56
N ALA A 55 2.89 24.00 -13.21
CA ALA A 55 1.70 24.09 -14.04
C ALA A 55 0.43 24.32 -13.20
N THR A 56 0.35 23.66 -12.05
CA THR A 56 -0.76 23.82 -11.09
C THR A 56 -0.19 24.19 -9.72
N VAL A 57 -0.78 25.21 -9.09
CA VAL A 57 -0.44 25.62 -7.73
C VAL A 57 -1.67 25.47 -6.84
N VAL A 58 -1.51 24.78 -5.71
CA VAL A 58 -2.51 24.66 -4.66
C VAL A 58 -1.99 25.40 -3.43
N ASP A 59 -2.77 26.33 -2.90
CA ASP A 59 -2.41 27.08 -1.70
C ASP A 59 -2.88 26.34 -0.43
N GLY A 60 -1.91 25.91 0.38
CA GLY A 60 -2.13 25.24 1.65
C GLY A 60 -2.62 26.17 2.75
N GLY A 61 -2.31 27.48 2.69
CA GLY A 61 -2.70 28.47 3.69
C GLY A 61 -2.21 28.16 5.10
N GLY A 62 -0.97 27.69 5.25
CA GLY A 62 -0.33 27.33 6.52
C GLY A 62 -0.89 26.06 7.18
N ARG A 63 -1.72 25.28 6.47
CA ARG A 63 -2.27 24.00 6.97
C ARG A 63 -1.21 22.92 7.06
N HIS A 64 -1.50 21.88 7.84
CA HIS A 64 -0.61 20.72 7.94
C HIS A 64 -0.70 19.87 6.69
N CYS A 65 0.46 19.45 6.19
CA CYS A 65 0.58 18.42 5.16
C CYS A 65 1.20 17.17 5.78
N VAL A 66 0.51 16.05 5.66
CA VAL A 66 0.92 14.74 6.16
C VAL A 66 1.05 13.78 4.98
N PRO A 67 1.88 12.72 5.07
CA PRO A 67 1.80 11.60 4.16
C PRO A 67 0.37 11.05 4.08
N GLY A 68 0.00 10.46 2.93
CA GLY A 68 -1.25 9.72 2.80
C GLY A 68 -1.34 8.64 3.88
N LEU A 69 -2.54 8.49 4.47
CA LEU A 69 -2.76 7.48 5.50
C LEU A 69 -2.75 6.07 4.88
N ILE A 70 -2.19 5.12 5.62
CA ILE A 70 -2.19 3.71 5.26
C ILE A 70 -2.90 2.95 6.37
N ASP A 71 -3.96 2.24 6.02
CA ASP A 71 -4.60 1.28 6.91
C ASP A 71 -4.03 -0.11 6.65
N GLY A 72 -3.34 -0.67 7.64
CA GLY A 72 -2.69 -1.98 7.53
C GLY A 72 -3.64 -3.15 7.79
N HIS A 73 -4.83 -2.91 8.34
CA HIS A 73 -5.76 -3.98 8.68
C HIS A 73 -7.20 -3.45 8.79
N ILE A 74 -7.99 -3.75 7.77
CA ILE A 74 -9.42 -3.48 7.71
C ILE A 74 -10.15 -4.60 7.00
N HIS A 75 -11.42 -4.79 7.34
CA HIS A 75 -12.32 -5.65 6.59
C HIS A 75 -13.21 -4.78 5.70
N ILE A 76 -13.05 -4.94 4.39
CA ILE A 76 -14.01 -4.48 3.39
C ILE A 76 -14.42 -5.73 2.61
N GLU A 77 -15.72 -5.91 2.38
CA GLU A 77 -16.32 -7.19 2.02
C GLU A 77 -15.71 -7.85 0.76
N SER A 78 -15.78 -9.19 0.70
CA SER A 78 -15.04 -10.06 -0.24
C SER A 78 -15.23 -9.78 -1.74
N THR A 79 -16.23 -8.98 -2.13
CA THR A 79 -16.45 -8.54 -3.52
C THR A 79 -15.49 -7.43 -3.97
N LEU A 80 -14.66 -6.88 -3.06
CA LEU A 80 -13.87 -5.69 -3.35
C LEU A 80 -12.74 -5.88 -4.34
N LEU A 81 -12.25 -7.10 -4.61
CA LEU A 81 -11.13 -7.26 -5.55
C LEU A 81 -11.48 -6.67 -6.93
N ALA A 82 -12.70 -6.93 -7.40
CA ALA A 82 -13.23 -6.33 -8.63
C ALA A 82 -13.68 -4.89 -8.40
N ALA A 83 -14.41 -4.60 -7.31
CA ALA A 83 -14.99 -3.28 -7.08
C ALA A 83 -13.97 -2.17 -6.80
N SER A 84 -12.78 -2.53 -6.30
CA SER A 84 -11.69 -1.58 -6.06
C SER A 84 -10.82 -1.28 -7.29
N ALA A 85 -11.05 -1.97 -8.40
CA ALA A 85 -10.31 -1.71 -9.63
C ALA A 85 -10.61 -0.29 -10.16
N GLY A 86 -9.57 0.52 -10.29
CA GLY A 86 -9.67 1.87 -10.87
C GLY A 86 -10.14 2.96 -9.90
N LEU A 87 -10.25 2.68 -8.60
CA LEU A 87 -10.49 3.72 -7.60
C LEU A 87 -9.25 4.62 -7.41
N PRO A 88 -9.43 5.89 -7.00
CA PRO A 88 -8.32 6.76 -6.59
C PRO A 88 -7.71 6.36 -5.22
N LEU A 89 -7.98 5.13 -4.77
CA LEU A 89 -7.49 4.52 -3.55
C LEU A 89 -6.77 3.22 -3.91
N SER A 90 -5.51 3.11 -3.52
CA SER A 90 -4.75 1.87 -3.65
C SER A 90 -5.29 0.83 -2.67
N VAL A 91 -5.93 -0.22 -3.20
CA VAL A 91 -6.49 -1.33 -2.40
C VAL A 91 -5.73 -2.62 -2.70
N PHE A 92 -5.09 -3.11 -1.65
CA PHE A 92 -4.43 -4.41 -1.62
C PHE A 92 -5.21 -5.35 -0.72
N VAL A 93 -5.31 -6.62 -1.10
CA VAL A 93 -6.09 -7.64 -0.40
C VAL A 93 -5.15 -8.66 0.22
N MET A 94 -5.49 -9.14 1.41
CA MET A 94 -4.82 -10.28 2.03
C MET A 94 -5.72 -11.51 1.92
N MET A 95 -5.14 -12.67 1.60
CA MET A 95 -5.88 -13.91 1.37
C MET A 95 -6.48 -14.45 2.67
N PRO A 96 -7.80 -14.68 2.78
CA PRO A 96 -8.40 -15.23 4.00
C PRO A 96 -7.74 -16.55 4.43
N SER A 97 -7.38 -16.66 5.71
CA SER A 97 -6.57 -17.77 6.23
C SER A 97 -7.40 -18.90 6.86
N CYS A 98 -8.51 -18.54 7.53
CA CYS A 98 -9.36 -19.44 8.32
C CYS A 98 -10.77 -19.46 7.73
N VAL A 99 -10.95 -20.19 6.63
CA VAL A 99 -12.27 -20.45 6.04
C VAL A 99 -12.44 -21.96 5.88
N PRO A 100 -13.38 -22.58 6.63
CA PRO A 100 -14.12 -22.00 7.75
C PRO A 100 -13.21 -21.57 8.91
N ALA A 101 -13.69 -20.68 9.76
CA ALA A 101 -13.00 -20.22 10.97
C ALA A 101 -12.90 -21.33 12.01
N THR A 102 -13.94 -22.19 12.10
CA THR A 102 -13.97 -23.34 13.01
C THR A 102 -14.48 -24.61 12.32
N PRO A 103 -14.18 -25.81 12.83
CA PRO A 103 -14.77 -27.05 12.30
C PRO A 103 -16.28 -27.20 12.58
N MET A 104 -16.84 -26.37 13.46
CA MET A 104 -18.25 -26.48 13.91
C MET A 104 -19.21 -25.65 13.05
N GLU A 105 -18.72 -24.82 12.15
CA GLU A 105 -19.54 -23.98 11.29
C GLU A 105 -19.63 -24.53 9.86
N THR A 106 -20.62 -24.02 9.12
CA THR A 106 -20.71 -24.22 7.68
C THR A 106 -20.30 -22.94 6.98
N ALA A 107 -19.22 -22.99 6.19
CA ALA A 107 -18.79 -21.89 5.33
C ALA A 107 -19.18 -22.16 3.87
N GLY A 108 -19.30 -21.09 3.08
CA GLY A 108 -19.55 -21.19 1.63
C GLY A 108 -18.34 -21.71 0.82
N ALA A 109 -17.18 -21.88 1.47
CA ALA A 109 -15.96 -22.43 0.89
C ALA A 109 -15.11 -23.11 1.96
N VAL A 110 -14.11 -23.88 1.54
CA VAL A 110 -13.00 -24.35 2.38
C VAL A 110 -11.72 -23.93 1.68
N LEU A 111 -10.89 -23.13 2.33
CA LEU A 111 -9.63 -22.67 1.76
C LEU A 111 -8.48 -23.55 2.27
N THR A 112 -7.73 -24.13 1.34
CA THR A 112 -6.53 -24.94 1.60
C THR A 112 -5.26 -24.16 1.30
N ALA A 113 -4.09 -24.72 1.65
CA ALA A 113 -2.80 -24.13 1.30
C ALA A 113 -2.57 -24.04 -0.22
N ALA A 114 -3.11 -25.00 -0.99
CA ALA A 114 -3.04 -24.97 -2.45
C ALA A 114 -3.85 -23.80 -3.03
N ASP A 115 -5.07 -23.59 -2.52
CA ASP A 115 -5.90 -22.44 -2.94
C ASP A 115 -5.19 -21.11 -2.68
N VAL A 116 -4.55 -20.96 -1.50
CA VAL A 116 -3.77 -19.77 -1.15
C VAL A 116 -2.67 -19.52 -2.20
N GLY A 117 -1.89 -20.55 -2.54
CA GLY A 117 -0.84 -20.46 -3.56
C GLY A 117 -1.39 -20.07 -4.94
N ASP A 118 -2.50 -20.67 -5.35
CA ASP A 118 -3.14 -20.40 -6.64
C ASP A 118 -3.64 -18.95 -6.73
N PHE A 119 -4.24 -18.41 -5.66
CA PHE A 119 -4.70 -17.02 -5.63
C PHE A 119 -3.55 -16.02 -5.65
N LEU A 120 -2.48 -16.26 -4.89
CA LEU A 120 -1.27 -15.43 -4.91
C LEU A 120 -0.63 -15.41 -6.31
N ALA A 121 -0.55 -16.56 -6.97
CA ALA A 121 -0.02 -16.67 -8.33
C ALA A 121 -0.92 -15.99 -9.37
N ARG A 122 -2.23 -16.05 -9.18
CA ARG A 122 -3.21 -15.44 -10.09
C ARG A 122 -3.30 -13.92 -9.98
N TYR A 123 -3.06 -13.36 -8.79
CA TYR A 123 -3.19 -11.93 -8.50
C TYR A 123 -1.96 -11.36 -7.77
N PRO A 124 -0.74 -11.48 -8.33
CA PRO A 124 0.50 -11.15 -7.62
C PRO A 124 0.63 -9.68 -7.21
N ASP A 125 -0.03 -8.77 -7.95
CA ASP A 125 0.02 -7.32 -7.68
C ASP A 125 -1.14 -6.82 -6.80
N ARG A 126 -2.07 -7.70 -6.42
CA ARG A 126 -3.30 -7.34 -5.67
C ARG A 126 -3.51 -8.16 -4.41
N ILE A 127 -3.02 -9.40 -4.37
CA ILE A 127 -3.03 -10.25 -3.18
C ILE A 127 -1.60 -10.33 -2.66
N LEU A 128 -1.33 -9.68 -1.53
CA LEU A 128 0.05 -9.48 -1.04
C LEU A 128 0.53 -10.56 -0.07
N GLY A 129 -0.36 -11.41 0.41
CA GLY A 129 -0.02 -12.45 1.38
C GLY A 129 -1.25 -13.04 2.05
N LEU A 130 -1.03 -13.70 3.19
CA LEU A 130 -2.09 -14.26 4.01
C LEU A 130 -2.66 -13.21 4.97
N ALA A 131 -3.99 -13.18 5.10
CA ALA A 131 -4.69 -12.42 6.12
C ALA A 131 -4.47 -13.01 7.52
N GLU A 132 -5.03 -12.36 8.52
CA GLU A 132 -4.92 -12.74 9.93
C GLU A 132 -5.13 -14.24 10.17
N MET A 133 -4.14 -14.91 10.79
CA MET A 133 -4.26 -16.32 11.18
C MET A 133 -4.93 -16.43 12.55
N MET A 134 -6.25 -16.63 12.53
CA MET A 134 -7.05 -16.67 13.76
C MET A 134 -7.05 -18.03 14.44
N ASN A 135 -6.69 -19.11 13.72
CA ASN A 135 -6.49 -20.44 14.29
C ASN A 135 -5.14 -20.53 15.04
N TYR A 136 -4.98 -19.67 16.05
CA TYR A 136 -3.82 -19.69 16.93
C TYR A 136 -3.63 -21.03 17.67
N PRO A 137 -4.68 -21.80 18.06
CA PRO A 137 -4.47 -23.10 18.70
C PRO A 137 -3.80 -24.09 17.75
N GLY A 138 -4.20 -24.09 16.47
CA GLY A 138 -3.55 -24.90 15.43
C GLY A 138 -2.11 -24.49 15.19
N VAL A 139 -1.78 -23.20 15.25
CA VAL A 139 -0.39 -22.72 15.19
C VAL A 139 0.42 -23.26 16.37
N LEU A 140 -0.08 -23.13 17.60
CA LEU A 140 0.60 -23.61 18.81
C LEU A 140 0.78 -25.13 18.83
N ALA A 141 -0.19 -25.86 18.27
CA ALA A 141 -0.15 -27.32 18.16
C ALA A 141 0.69 -27.83 16.96
N ALA A 142 1.28 -26.92 16.16
CA ALA A 142 1.98 -27.25 14.93
C ALA A 142 1.11 -28.08 13.96
N ASP A 143 -0.17 -27.74 13.85
CA ASP A 143 -1.10 -28.39 12.94
C ASP A 143 -0.58 -28.33 11.48
N PRO A 144 -0.42 -29.48 10.79
CA PRO A 144 0.18 -29.49 9.46
C PRO A 144 -0.57 -28.66 8.42
N ALA A 145 -1.89 -28.59 8.48
CA ALA A 145 -2.70 -27.85 7.53
C ALA A 145 -2.59 -26.33 7.77
N VAL A 146 -2.52 -25.91 9.04
CA VAL A 146 -2.27 -24.51 9.41
C VAL A 146 -0.87 -24.07 8.99
N LEU A 147 0.15 -24.88 9.30
CA LEU A 147 1.53 -24.58 8.90
C LEU A 147 1.70 -24.55 7.38
N ALA A 148 1.02 -25.43 6.65
CA ALA A 148 1.04 -25.42 5.19
C ALA A 148 0.49 -24.09 4.61
N LYS A 149 -0.57 -23.52 5.20
CA LYS A 149 -1.11 -22.21 4.78
C LYS A 149 -0.13 -21.07 5.04
N LEU A 150 0.54 -21.08 6.20
CA LEU A 150 1.57 -20.09 6.52
C LEU A 150 2.75 -20.17 5.54
N ALA A 151 3.18 -21.38 5.20
CA ALA A 151 4.26 -21.60 4.24
C ALA A 151 3.89 -21.25 2.79
N ALA A 152 2.60 -21.31 2.43
CA ALA A 152 2.11 -21.00 1.09
C ALA A 152 2.17 -19.50 0.75
N ALA A 153 2.24 -18.62 1.75
CA ALA A 153 2.31 -17.17 1.58
C ALA A 153 3.59 -16.60 2.22
N PRO A 154 4.78 -17.00 1.76
CA PRO A 154 6.03 -16.49 2.32
C PRO A 154 6.11 -14.98 2.10
N TRP A 155 6.69 -14.27 3.08
CA TRP A 155 7.00 -12.86 2.89
C TRP A 155 7.90 -12.72 1.65
N PRO A 156 7.46 -11.99 0.61
CA PRO A 156 8.28 -11.84 -0.58
C PRO A 156 9.57 -11.12 -0.23
N ALA A 157 10.68 -11.48 -0.90
CA ALA A 157 11.88 -10.66 -0.82
C ALA A 157 11.51 -9.22 -1.21
N PRO A 158 11.99 -8.19 -0.50
CA PRO A 158 11.64 -6.81 -0.81
C PRO A 158 11.94 -6.51 -2.27
N SER A 159 10.89 -6.36 -3.07
CA SER A 159 11.02 -5.98 -4.47
C SER A 159 11.13 -4.47 -4.56
N PRO A 160 12.08 -3.92 -5.35
CA PRO A 160 12.12 -2.49 -5.63
C PRO A 160 10.87 -1.97 -6.38
N THR A 161 9.96 -2.87 -6.79
CA THR A 161 8.72 -2.55 -7.49
C THR A 161 7.46 -2.59 -6.62
N THR A 162 7.53 -3.00 -5.35
CA THR A 162 6.37 -2.90 -4.45
C THR A 162 6.15 -1.43 -4.11
N ARG A 163 5.43 -0.74 -4.99
CA ARG A 163 5.10 0.67 -4.86
C ARG A 163 3.67 0.77 -4.33
N ILE A 164 3.51 1.48 -3.23
CA ILE A 164 2.20 1.82 -2.63
C ILE A 164 1.57 3.03 -3.39
N THR A 165 1.99 3.27 -4.64
CA THR A 165 1.58 4.41 -5.47
C THR A 165 1.35 3.97 -6.91
#